data_AF-A0A658K0T9-F1
#
_entry.id   AF-A0A658K0T9-F1
#
_cell.length_a   1.000
_cell.length_b   1.000
_cell.length_c   1.000
_cell.angle_alpha   90.00
_cell.angle_beta   90.00
_cell.angle_gamma   90.00
#
_symmetry.space_group_name_H-M   'P 1'
#
loop_
_entity.id
_entity.type
_entity.pdbx_description
1 polymer ?
#
loop_
_entity_poly.entity_id
_entity_poly.type
_entity_poly.pdbx_seq_one_letter_code
_entity_poly.pdbx_strand_id
1 'polypeptide(L)'
;MNPALGPDATPLGDLFQETLIMLVILTGGLSLITQVIWDSYSVWPPTAWLPGMTAGGLDVFLEQLNQTMQHMLLYAAPFIALLLLIEAAFAIIGLYAQQLNVSILAMPAKSMAGLAFLLIYLPTLLELGTGQLLKLVDLKSLLALLVQVP
;
A
#
# COMPACT_ATOMS: atom_id res chain seq x y z
N MET A 1 -17.62 -16.96 -5.72
CA MET A 1 -18.00 -15.91 -4.75
C MET A 1 -18.35 -14.66 -5.55
N ASN A 2 -19.44 -13.96 -5.21
CA ASN A 2 -19.83 -12.71 -5.88
C ASN A 2 -18.98 -11.56 -5.29
N PRO A 3 -18.13 -10.87 -6.09
CA PRO A 3 -17.29 -9.77 -5.60
C PRO A 3 -18.10 -8.58 -5.08
N ALA A 4 -19.40 -8.48 -5.39
CA ALA A 4 -20.27 -7.39 -4.94
C ALA A 4 -20.97 -7.63 -3.59
N LEU A 5 -20.80 -8.80 -2.97
CA LEU A 5 -21.53 -9.19 -1.74
C LEU A 5 -20.61 -9.56 -0.56
N GLY A 6 -19.30 -9.55 -0.75
CA GLY A 6 -18.33 -9.80 0.32
C GLY A 6 -18.04 -8.52 1.11
N PRO A 7 -17.49 -8.62 2.33
CA PRO A 7 -16.93 -7.45 3.00
C PRO A 7 -15.82 -6.84 2.15
N ASP A 8 -15.92 -5.52 1.89
CA ASP A 8 -15.02 -4.79 0.99
C ASP A 8 -13.58 -4.69 1.52
N ALA A 9 -13.39 -4.84 2.84
CA ALA A 9 -12.10 -4.77 3.52
C ALA A 9 -11.90 -5.95 4.49
N THR A 10 -10.65 -6.36 4.63
CA THR A 10 -10.26 -7.38 5.62
C THR A 10 -9.91 -6.70 6.94
N PRO A 11 -10.15 -7.32 8.11
CA PRO A 11 -9.80 -6.73 9.41
C PRO A 11 -8.32 -6.34 9.55
N LEU A 12 -7.41 -7.07 8.89
CA LEU A 12 -5.99 -6.72 8.84
C LEU A 12 -5.75 -5.46 7.99
N GLY A 13 -6.48 -5.31 6.89
CA GLY A 13 -6.44 -4.09 6.07
C GLY A 13 -6.82 -2.85 6.85
N ASP A 14 -7.90 -2.94 7.64
CA ASP A 14 -8.34 -1.84 8.51
C ASP A 14 -7.27 -1.48 9.57
N LEU A 15 -6.65 -2.48 10.20
CA LEU A 15 -5.54 -2.28 11.13
C LEU A 15 -4.35 -1.56 10.47
N PHE A 16 -3.97 -1.95 9.26
CA PHE A 16 -2.89 -1.28 8.54
C PHE A 16 -3.26 0.15 8.14
N GLN A 17 -4.50 0.39 7.73
CA GLN A 17 -5.00 1.72 7.41
C GLN A 17 -4.95 2.64 8.63
N GLU A 18 -5.47 2.19 9.78
CA GLU A 18 -5.42 2.97 11.02
C GLU A 18 -3.98 3.22 11.49
N THR A 19 -3.12 2.22 11.36
CA THR A 19 -1.68 2.34 11.64
C THR A 19 -1.03 3.40 10.74
N LEU A 20 -1.34 3.42 9.45
CA LEU A 20 -0.82 4.40 8.51
C LEU A 20 -1.31 5.82 8.84
N ILE A 21 -2.59 5.97 9.20
CA ILE A 21 -3.16 7.26 9.65
C ILE A 21 -2.41 7.76 10.89
N MET A 22 -2.19 6.89 11.87
CA MET A 22 -1.41 7.23 13.08
C MET A 22 0.01 7.66 12.72
N LEU A 23 0.64 6.95 11.79
CA LEU A 23 2.00 7.24 11.33
C LEU A 23 2.07 8.61 10.63
N VAL A 24 1.09 8.95 9.79
CA VAL A 24 0.94 10.30 9.18
C VAL A 24 0.83 11.38 10.25
N ILE A 25 0.03 11.16 11.29
CA ILE A 25 -0.14 12.13 12.38
C ILE A 25 1.19 12.32 13.13
N LEU A 26 1.87 11.23 13.46
CA LEU A 26 3.14 11.25 14.20
C LEU A 26 4.28 11.91 13.42
N THR A 27 4.33 11.75 12.10
CA THR A 27 5.35 12.37 11.24
C THR A 27 5.06 13.83 10.89
N GLY A 28 4.01 14.44 11.44
CA GLY A 28 3.62 15.81 11.13
C GLY A 28 2.92 15.97 9.78
N GLY A 29 2.41 14.88 9.20
CA GLY A 29 1.78 14.86 7.88
C GLY A 29 0.52 15.71 7.76
N LEU A 30 -0.15 16.02 8.88
CA LEU A 30 -1.29 16.96 8.85
C LEU A 30 -0.86 18.36 8.39
N SER A 31 0.33 18.82 8.80
CA SER A 31 0.88 20.09 8.33
C SER A 31 1.28 20.04 6.85
N LEU A 32 1.68 18.86 6.35
CA LEU A 32 1.99 18.68 4.93
C LEU A 32 0.71 18.76 4.10
N ILE A 33 -0.38 18.12 4.55
CA ILE A 33 -1.67 18.16 3.86
C ILE A 33 -2.16 19.61 3.71
N THR A 34 -2.08 20.41 4.77
CA THR A 34 -2.49 21.83 4.71
C THR A 34 -1.58 22.66 3.80
N GLN A 35 -0.27 22.41 3.81
CA GLN A 35 0.67 23.04 2.86
C GLN A 35 0.37 22.67 1.42
N VAL A 36 0.10 21.40 1.13
CA VAL A 36 -0.25 20.92 -0.22
C VAL A 36 -1.55 21.56 -0.70
N ILE A 37 -2.56 21.70 0.16
CA ILE A 37 -3.80 22.42 -0.18
C ILE A 37 -3.49 23.87 -0.53
N TRP A 38 -2.66 24.55 0.26
CA TRP A 38 -2.28 25.94 -0.01
C TRP A 38 -1.51 26.07 -1.34
N ASP A 39 -0.50 25.23 -1.55
CA ASP A 39 0.32 25.22 -2.77
C ASP A 39 -0.52 24.86 -3.99
N SER A 40 -1.58 24.06 -3.86
CA SER A 40 -2.48 23.71 -4.97
C SER A 40 -3.12 24.93 -5.61
N TYR A 41 -3.40 26.00 -4.85
CA TYR A 41 -3.96 27.24 -5.39
C TYR A 41 -2.97 28.03 -6.26
N SER A 42 -1.67 27.83 -6.08
CA SER A 42 -0.65 28.42 -6.96
C SER A 42 -0.62 27.75 -8.34
N VAL A 43 -0.97 26.46 -8.37
CA VAL A 43 -0.93 25.60 -9.55
C VAL A 43 -2.27 25.61 -10.29
N TRP A 44 -3.38 25.62 -9.55
CA TRP A 44 -4.73 25.70 -10.07
C TRP A 44 -5.50 26.86 -9.38
N PRO A 45 -5.42 28.07 -9.94
CA PRO A 45 -6.14 29.20 -9.38
C PRO A 45 -7.66 29.00 -9.54
N PRO A 46 -8.49 29.43 -8.57
CA PRO A 46 -9.95 29.27 -8.63
C PRO A 46 -10.62 29.98 -9.81
N THR A 47 -9.89 30.89 -10.46
CA THR A 47 -10.33 31.62 -11.65
C THR A 47 -10.21 30.81 -12.94
N ALA A 48 -9.52 29.68 -12.92
CA ALA A 48 -9.34 28.79 -14.08
C ALA A 48 -10.25 27.55 -13.99
N TRP A 49 -10.98 27.26 -15.06
CA TRP A 49 -11.90 26.11 -15.12
C TRP A 49 -11.20 24.76 -15.13
N LEU A 50 -10.02 24.66 -15.74
CA LEU A 50 -9.15 23.48 -15.67
C LEU A 50 -7.69 23.89 -15.45
N PRO A 51 -6.93 23.14 -14.65
CA PRO A 51 -5.48 23.29 -14.60
C PRO A 51 -4.90 22.90 -15.96
N GLY A 52 -4.01 23.73 -16.51
CA GLY A 52 -3.30 23.40 -17.74
C GLY A 52 -2.30 22.28 -17.49
N MET A 53 -2.70 21.02 -17.69
CA MET A 53 -1.77 19.90 -17.65
C MET A 53 -0.72 20.07 -18.74
N THR A 54 0.55 20.01 -18.36
CA THR A 54 1.65 20.02 -19.32
C THR A 54 1.67 18.68 -20.06
N ALA A 55 2.25 18.65 -21.27
CA ALA A 55 2.42 17.41 -22.03
C ALA A 55 3.20 16.33 -21.24
N GLY A 56 4.10 16.72 -20.33
CA GLY A 56 4.85 15.80 -19.46
C GLY A 56 4.16 15.50 -18.12
N GLY A 57 3.07 16.17 -17.77
CA GLY A 57 2.37 15.95 -16.50
C GLY A 57 1.71 14.57 -16.42
N LEU A 58 1.15 14.09 -17.53
CA LEU A 58 0.58 12.74 -17.57
C LEU A 58 1.64 11.66 -17.35
N ASP A 59 2.83 11.81 -17.93
CA ASP A 59 3.93 10.86 -17.79
C ASP A 59 4.42 10.78 -16.33
N VAL A 60 4.55 11.93 -15.66
CA VAL A 60 4.92 12.00 -14.23
C VAL A 60 3.86 11.31 -13.36
N PHE A 61 2.58 11.51 -13.65
CA PHE A 61 1.50 10.85 -12.92
C PHE A 61 1.51 9.33 -13.11
N LEU A 62 1.69 8.86 -14.34
CA LEU A 62 1.77 7.43 -14.66
C LEU A 62 2.99 6.78 -14.00
N GLU A 63 4.12 7.47 -13.98
CA GLU A 63 5.32 6.99 -13.30
C GLU A 63 5.10 6.88 -11.77
N GLN A 64 4.45 7.86 -11.15
CA GLN A 64 4.12 7.80 -9.73
C GLN A 64 3.15 6.65 -9.41
N LEU A 65 2.17 6.40 -10.28
CA LEU A 65 1.25 5.27 -10.14
C LEU A 65 1.98 3.93 -10.28
N ASN A 66 2.86 3.81 -11.26
CA ASN A 66 3.72 2.63 -11.46
C ASN A 66 4.59 2.37 -10.23
N GLN A 67 5.27 3.39 -9.71
CA GLN A 67 6.07 3.28 -8.50
C GLN A 67 5.22 2.85 -7.29
N THR A 68 4.02 3.40 -7.13
CA THR A 68 3.12 3.02 -6.02
C THR A 68 2.72 1.54 -6.12
N MET A 69 2.37 1.06 -7.31
CA MET A 69 2.06 -0.36 -7.56
C MET A 69 3.26 -1.27 -7.27
N GLN A 70 4.46 -0.88 -7.68
CA GLN A 70 5.68 -1.63 -7.39
C GLN A 70 5.95 -1.72 -5.89
N HIS A 71 5.83 -0.62 -5.15
CA HIS A 71 6.01 -0.63 -3.69
C HIS A 71 4.97 -1.51 -2.99
N MET A 72 3.70 -1.44 -3.39
CA MET A 72 2.65 -2.32 -2.85
C MET A 72 3.01 -3.80 -3.07
N LEU A 73 3.44 -4.16 -4.27
CA LEU A 73 3.84 -5.53 -4.59
C LEU A 73 5.09 -5.96 -3.81
N LEU A 74 6.11 -5.09 -3.73
CA LEU A 74 7.35 -5.36 -2.98
C LEU A 74 7.09 -5.58 -1.49
N TYR A 75 6.18 -4.80 -0.89
CA TYR A 75 5.84 -4.95 0.53
C TYR A 75 5.04 -6.22 0.79
N ALA A 76 4.20 -6.64 -0.17
CA ALA A 76 3.42 -7.88 -0.10
C ALA A 76 4.24 -9.14 -0.46
N ALA A 77 5.29 -9.00 -1.28
CA ALA A 77 6.10 -10.11 -1.79
C ALA A 77 6.59 -11.10 -0.71
N PRO A 78 7.17 -10.66 0.44
CA PRO A 78 7.62 -11.61 1.47
C PRO A 78 6.47 -12.42 2.08
N PHE A 79 5.29 -11.80 2.26
CA PHE A 79 4.09 -12.53 2.69
C PHE A 79 3.65 -13.55 1.65
N ILE A 80 3.53 -13.13 0.38
CA ILE A 80 3.12 -14.01 -0.71
C ILE A 80 4.07 -15.20 -0.80
N ALA A 81 5.38 -14.97 -0.77
CA ALA A 81 6.39 -16.03 -0.81
C ALA A 81 6.24 -17.01 0.36
N LEU A 82 6.11 -16.51 1.59
CA LEU A 82 5.92 -17.36 2.77
C LEU A 82 4.65 -18.22 2.66
N LEU A 83 3.53 -17.58 2.31
CA LEU A 83 2.23 -18.25 2.21
C LEU A 83 2.21 -19.31 1.09
N LEU A 84 2.85 -19.03 -0.05
CA LEU A 84 3.03 -19.99 -1.13
C LEU A 84 3.92 -21.17 -0.73
N LEU A 85 5.00 -20.93 0.02
CA LEU A 85 5.86 -22.00 0.54
C LEU A 85 5.09 -22.93 1.49
N ILE A 86 4.23 -22.37 2.35
CA ILE A 86 3.36 -23.16 3.23
C ILE A 86 2.38 -23.99 2.39
N GLU A 87 1.73 -23.39 1.39
CA GLU A 87 0.83 -24.14 0.49
C GLU A 87 1.56 -25.28 -0.23
N ALA A 88 2.77 -25.03 -0.73
CA ALA A 88 3.59 -26.06 -1.37
C ALA A 88 3.97 -27.19 -0.40
N ALA A 89 4.36 -26.86 0.84
CA ALA A 89 4.69 -27.85 1.87
C ALA A 89 3.48 -28.74 2.20
N PHE A 90 2.30 -28.13 2.40
CA PHE A 90 1.06 -28.88 2.68
C PHE A 90 0.59 -29.70 1.48
N ALA A 91 0.78 -29.20 0.25
CA ALA A 91 0.48 -29.95 -0.97
C ALA A 91 1.33 -31.23 -1.06
N ILE A 92 2.64 -31.13 -0.75
CA ILE A 92 3.53 -32.30 -0.72
C ILE A 92 3.10 -33.28 0.37
N ILE A 93 2.80 -32.81 1.60
CA ILE A 93 2.32 -33.67 2.70
C ILE A 93 1.03 -34.41 2.30
N GLY A 94 0.13 -33.72 1.59
CA GLY A 94 -1.13 -34.29 1.11
C GLY A 94 -0.96 -35.45 0.13
N LEU A 95 0.15 -35.50 -0.61
CA LEU A 95 0.46 -36.64 -1.49
C LEU A 95 0.74 -37.92 -0.70
N TYR A 96 1.39 -37.79 0.47
CA TYR A 96 1.82 -38.94 1.28
C TYR A 96 0.81 -39.32 2.37
N ALA A 97 -0.02 -38.38 2.84
CA ALA A 97 -0.96 -38.59 3.94
C ALA A 97 -2.42 -38.31 3.52
N GLN A 98 -2.96 -39.11 2.59
CA GLN A 98 -4.33 -38.93 2.06
C GLN A 98 -5.45 -39.12 3.10
N GLN A 99 -5.16 -39.77 4.24
CA GLN A 99 -6.12 -39.91 5.34
C GLN A 99 -6.16 -38.68 6.25
N LEU A 100 -5.13 -37.83 6.21
CA LEU A 100 -5.09 -36.58 6.94
C LEU A 100 -5.90 -35.56 6.14
N ASN A 101 -6.87 -34.91 6.76
CA ASN A 101 -7.60 -33.83 6.10
C ASN A 101 -6.71 -32.57 6.06
N VAL A 102 -5.71 -32.60 5.16
CA VAL A 102 -4.65 -31.60 5.04
C VAL A 102 -5.21 -30.20 4.82
N SER A 103 -6.37 -30.08 4.19
CA SER A 103 -7.09 -28.80 4.02
C SER A 103 -7.54 -28.19 5.36
N ILE A 104 -7.99 -29.02 6.30
CA ILE A 104 -8.41 -28.58 7.64
C ILE A 104 -7.21 -28.11 8.48
N LEU A 105 -6.02 -28.72 8.29
CA LEU A 105 -4.81 -28.34 9.01
C LEU A 105 -4.03 -27.20 8.34
N ALA A 106 -4.11 -27.07 7.01
CA ALA A 106 -3.44 -26.02 6.26
C ALA A 106 -3.96 -24.63 6.60
N MET A 107 -5.29 -24.50 6.79
CA MET A 107 -5.91 -23.20 7.04
C MET A 107 -5.49 -22.57 8.40
N PRO A 108 -5.52 -23.29 9.53
CA PRO A 108 -4.97 -22.80 10.80
C PRO A 108 -3.47 -22.54 10.75
N ALA A 109 -2.69 -23.45 10.13
CA ALA A 109 -1.24 -23.31 10.04
C ALA A 109 -0.84 -22.05 9.25
N LYS A 110 -1.50 -21.81 8.11
CA LYS A 110 -1.28 -20.61 7.27
C LYS A 110 -1.60 -19.33 8.02
N SER A 111 -2.71 -19.30 8.78
CA SER A 111 -3.11 -18.14 9.58
C SER A 111 -2.12 -17.85 10.71
N MET A 112 -1.71 -18.87 11.47
CA MET A 112 -0.73 -18.73 12.54
C MET A 112 0.63 -18.26 12.02
N ALA A 113 1.13 -18.87 10.95
CA ALA A 113 2.41 -18.50 10.36
C ALA A 113 2.37 -17.08 9.77
N GLY A 114 1.27 -16.70 9.12
CA GLY A 114 1.06 -15.36 8.60
C GLY A 114 1.08 -14.29 9.70
N LEU A 115 0.36 -14.52 10.80
CA LEU A 115 0.37 -13.61 11.96
C LEU A 115 1.73 -13.56 12.67
N ALA A 116 2.40 -14.70 12.86
CA ALA A 116 3.72 -14.74 13.46
C ALA A 116 4.76 -13.97 12.63
N PHE A 117 4.73 -14.17 11.31
CA PHE A 117 5.59 -13.43 10.39
C PHE A 117 5.25 -11.93 10.38
N LEU A 118 3.96 -11.58 10.43
CA LEU A 118 3.52 -10.20 10.52
C LEU A 118 4.13 -9.50 11.73
N LEU A 119 4.13 -10.11 12.92
CA LEU A 119 4.72 -9.50 14.12
C LEU A 119 6.21 -9.21 13.96
N ILE A 120 6.94 -10.08 13.26
CA ILE A 120 8.38 -9.91 13.01
C ILE A 120 8.64 -8.84 11.95
N TYR A 121 7.79 -8.79 10.91
CA TYR A 121 7.95 -7.89 9.77
C TYR A 121 7.32 -6.50 9.98
N LEU A 122 6.43 -6.36 10.97
CA LEU A 122 5.76 -5.10 11.32
C LEU A 122 6.74 -3.93 11.50
N PRO A 123 7.84 -4.01 12.28
CA PRO A 123 8.77 -2.88 12.42
C PRO A 123 9.37 -2.45 11.07
N THR A 124 9.75 -3.41 10.21
CA THR A 124 10.25 -3.12 8.86
C THR A 124 9.19 -2.41 8.02
N LEU A 125 7.91 -2.83 8.11
CA LEU A 125 6.81 -2.16 7.42
C LEU A 125 6.60 -0.73 7.91
N LEU A 126 6.70 -0.50 9.22
CA LEU A 126 6.57 0.86 9.78
C LEU A 126 7.72 1.75 9.31
N GLU A 127 8.95 1.25 9.30
CA GLU A 127 10.12 1.98 8.79
C GLU A 127 9.96 2.32 7.29
N LEU A 128 9.60 1.33 6.47
CA LEU A 128 9.28 1.54 5.05
C LEU A 128 8.16 2.57 4.86
N GLY A 129 7.10 2.48 5.67
CA GLY A 129 5.98 3.43 5.68
C GLY A 129 6.43 4.85 6.00
N THR A 130 7.22 5.06 7.07
CA THR A 130 7.78 6.37 7.41
C THR A 130 8.65 6.92 6.28
N GLY A 131 9.49 6.09 5.68
CA GLY A 131 10.34 6.49 4.56
C GLY A 131 9.54 6.95 3.34
N GLN A 132 8.43 6.26 3.02
CA GLN A 132 7.54 6.68 1.93
C GLN A 132 6.79 7.97 2.27
N LEU A 133 6.29 8.14 3.50
CA LEU A 133 5.64 9.39 3.90
C LEU A 133 6.56 10.60 3.79
N LEU A 134 7.84 10.45 4.12
CA LEU A 134 8.83 11.51 3.95
C LEU A 134 9.05 11.86 2.48
N LYS A 135 9.00 10.88 1.55
CA LYS A 135 9.04 11.16 0.11
C LYS A 135 7.80 11.90 -0.37
N LEU A 136 6.64 11.69 0.26
CA LEU A 136 5.42 12.44 -0.07
C LEU A 136 5.52 13.93 0.29
N VAL A 137 6.47 14.35 1.13
CA VAL A 137 6.81 15.78 1.32
C VAL A 137 7.24 16.41 -0.01
N ASP A 138 7.92 15.64 -0.86
CA ASP A 138 8.38 16.09 -2.18
C ASP A 138 7.24 16.14 -3.22
N LEU A 139 6.00 15.78 -2.88
CA LEU A 139 4.83 15.98 -3.76
C LEU A 139 4.67 17.44 -4.20
N LYS A 140 5.19 18.39 -3.43
CA LYS A 140 5.24 19.80 -3.82
C LYS A 140 6.01 20.00 -5.13
N SER A 141 7.15 19.35 -5.31
CA SER A 141 7.95 19.48 -6.53
C SER A 141 7.25 18.79 -7.71
N LEU A 142 6.58 17.66 -7.46
CA LEU A 142 5.77 16.98 -8.47
C LEU A 142 4.57 17.82 -8.91
N LEU A 143 3.87 18.49 -7.98
CA LEU A 143 2.78 19.41 -8.30
C LEU A 143 3.22 20.54 -9.24
N ALA A 144 4.41 21.09 -9.04
CA ALA A 144 4.98 22.11 -9.91
C ALA A 144 5.36 21.58 -11.31
N LEU A 145 5.69 20.29 -11.43
CA LEU A 145 6.01 19.64 -12.71
C LEU A 145 4.75 19.28 -13.53
N LEU A 146 3.64 18.96 -12.84
CA LEU A 146 2.40 18.51 -13.49
C LEU A 146 1.69 19.62 -14.27
N VAL A 147 1.83 20.87 -13.87
CA VAL A 147 1.04 21.99 -14.39
C VAL A 147 1.94 23.21 -14.55
N GLN A 148 1.91 23.81 -15.75
CA GLN A 148 2.62 25.06 -16.01
C GLN A 148 1.79 26.23 -15.50
N VAL A 149 2.39 27.02 -14.63
CA VAL A 149 1.85 28.31 -14.21
C VAL A 149 1.89 29.24 -15.43
N PRO A 150 0.79 29.93 -15.80
CA PRO A 150 0.80 30.97 -16.82
C PRO A 150 1.60 32.21 -16.38
#